data_AF-A0A0P1KTU5-F1
#
_entry.id   AF-A0A0P1KTU5-F1
#
_cell.length_a   1.000
_cell.length_b   1.000
_cell.length_c   1.000
_cell.angle_alpha   90.00
_cell.angle_beta   90.00
_cell.angle_gamma   90.00
#
_symmetry.space_group_name_H-M   'P 1'
#
loop_
_entity.id
_entity.type
_entity.pdbx_description
1 polymer ?
#
loop_
_entity_poly.entity_id
_entity_poly.type
_entity_poly.pdbx_seq_one_letter_code
_entity_poly.pdbx_strand_id
1 'polypeptide(L)'
;MFWLILLVAAGLTAVCSFLSVNRYLSFKLHKNTLPFTLATLLINMWILLAITYLLPLDVFYAARASQDKSSAGLNGTALAQSTPRPLARGLTSVRELTEGVAEDNGGNLPDFSALWYGIYWLEFFICWFVLPVLISYLDLKYLFPPQLYVSQRKTVFQRIKKAVMVNIKFYALCALGLLGGILYLVFGTNRGLVDLKPLIISFSHLYSLSYTLILLSMGLILLPKALLTNRTDENKLFIDLSKSNDESNDAKMAMTDYASKILSVREVINGDVALAQAINECKLEVQSLVNETQISLPHLSSGDQHISLEKINKYYNGFKKEYYNYLYYQAKSDRVIHDLAQSQVKTISATKSAVRLAFGAGCLLLSILVVFLEFTPSKFAHSKLFQGTSWLNFLLEISILVYNTFASLYAMSCFKWQNLHLIPNGHSSPKNALYYSLYSSRLLLPLCFNFMALISHDAGAPECSFEKVLYKDLKLIPLVDILNRYLPVFFIIAVPVGYFLDLKNRVLVRVLGKEYCYELFGIFTDPAPQSDASAESSREVSQAIDRSRLDEDYEYSLQDGRYLFQRATSNYNLREDSVDNDRRAYV
;
A
#
# COMPACT_ATOMS: atom_id res chain seq x y z
N MET A 1 7.94 -25.61 23.11
CA MET A 1 8.18 -24.17 22.88
C MET A 1 7.81 -23.73 21.47
N PHE A 2 8.22 -24.46 20.41
CA PHE A 2 7.91 -24.14 19.01
C PHE A 2 6.42 -23.79 18.74
N TRP A 3 5.51 -24.73 19.00
CA TRP A 3 4.07 -24.55 18.76
C TRP A 3 3.46 -23.37 19.52
N LEU A 4 3.98 -23.07 20.71
CA LEU A 4 3.53 -21.93 21.51
C LEU A 4 3.95 -20.60 20.87
N ILE A 5 5.19 -20.50 20.39
CA ILE A 5 5.69 -19.31 19.68
C ILE A 5 4.90 -19.11 18.38
N LEU A 6 4.69 -20.18 17.61
CA LEU A 6 3.91 -20.14 16.37
C LEU A 6 2.47 -19.66 16.64
N LEU A 7 1.81 -20.20 17.66
CA LEU A 7 0.43 -19.85 18.01
C LEU A 7 0.33 -18.41 18.50
N VAL A 8 1.24 -17.97 19.37
CA VAL A 8 1.28 -16.58 19.86
C VAL A 8 1.53 -15.61 18.71
N ALA A 9 2.48 -15.90 17.82
CA ALA A 9 2.78 -15.05 16.66
C ALA A 9 1.61 -15.04 15.65
N ALA A 10 0.97 -16.17 15.39
CA ALA A 10 -0.22 -16.26 14.54
C ALA A 10 -1.40 -15.46 15.13
N GLY A 11 -1.61 -15.53 16.45
CA GLY A 11 -2.63 -14.75 17.16
C GLY A 11 -2.35 -13.25 17.11
N LEU A 12 -1.11 -12.84 17.36
CA LEU A 12 -0.69 -11.43 17.30
C LEU A 12 -0.87 -10.86 15.89
N THR A 13 -0.43 -11.59 14.86
CA THR A 13 -0.59 -11.16 13.45
C THR A 13 -2.06 -11.12 13.01
N ALA A 14 -2.91 -12.01 13.52
CA ALA A 14 -4.36 -11.94 13.26
C ALA A 14 -4.99 -10.68 13.88
N VAL A 15 -4.61 -10.31 15.11
CA VAL A 15 -5.06 -9.07 15.76
C VAL A 15 -4.54 -7.84 15.00
N CYS A 16 -3.25 -7.82 14.63
CA CYS A 16 -2.66 -6.74 13.85
C CYS A 16 -3.33 -6.59 12.46
N SER A 17 -3.67 -7.71 11.81
CA SER A 17 -4.42 -7.72 10.55
C SER A 17 -5.80 -7.08 10.74
N PHE A 18 -6.54 -7.49 11.78
CA PHE A 18 -7.85 -6.91 12.11
C PHE A 18 -7.76 -5.40 12.34
N LEU A 19 -6.80 -4.94 13.15
CA LEU A 19 -6.60 -3.50 13.43
C LEU A 19 -6.24 -2.73 12.15
N SER A 20 -5.39 -3.30 11.30
CA SER A 20 -4.96 -2.69 10.04
C SER A 20 -6.12 -2.54 9.06
N VAL A 21 -6.95 -3.58 8.92
CA VAL A 21 -8.14 -3.52 8.06
C VAL A 21 -9.17 -2.57 8.63
N ASN A 22 -9.46 -2.64 9.94
CA ASN A 22 -10.46 -1.79 10.59
C ASN A 22 -10.10 -0.30 10.55
N ARG A 23 -8.81 0.03 10.53
CA ARG A 23 -8.31 1.41 10.34
C ARG A 23 -8.77 2.01 9.01
N TYR A 24 -8.79 1.22 7.93
CA TYR A 24 -9.12 1.72 6.60
C TYR A 24 -10.58 1.46 6.22
N LEU A 25 -11.09 0.26 6.51
CA LEU A 25 -12.45 -0.16 6.24
C LEU A 25 -13.10 -0.68 7.53
N SER A 26 -13.99 0.12 8.12
CA SER A 26 -14.59 -0.21 9.41
C SER A 26 -15.49 -1.44 9.32
N PHE A 27 -15.24 -2.43 10.18
CA PHE A 27 -16.10 -3.61 10.31
C PHE A 27 -17.51 -3.22 10.78
N LYS A 28 -17.63 -2.20 11.65
CA LYS A 28 -18.95 -1.74 12.14
C LYS A 28 -19.84 -1.26 11.00
N LEU A 29 -19.26 -0.56 10.02
CA LEU A 29 -20.00 0.07 8.93
C LEU A 29 -20.27 -0.89 7.76
N HIS A 30 -19.37 -1.85 7.50
CA HIS A 30 -19.43 -2.69 6.30
C HIS A 30 -19.73 -4.17 6.55
N LYS A 31 -19.88 -4.64 7.81
CA LYS A 31 -20.14 -6.05 8.13
C LYS A 31 -21.37 -6.62 7.41
N ASN A 32 -22.44 -5.84 7.29
CA ASN A 32 -23.70 -6.31 6.70
C ASN A 32 -23.76 -6.06 5.18
N THR A 33 -22.98 -5.13 4.66
CA THR A 33 -23.03 -4.74 3.23
C THR A 33 -22.00 -5.49 2.38
N LEU A 34 -20.77 -5.67 2.88
CA LEU A 34 -19.65 -6.25 2.14
C LEU A 34 -18.83 -7.28 2.98
N PRO A 35 -19.46 -8.35 3.50
CA PRO A 35 -18.78 -9.31 4.37
C PRO A 35 -17.64 -10.05 3.67
N PHE A 36 -17.83 -10.43 2.40
CA PHE A 36 -16.81 -11.13 1.62
C PHE A 36 -15.57 -10.27 1.39
N THR A 37 -15.76 -8.98 1.08
CA THR A 37 -14.66 -8.03 0.92
C THR A 37 -13.84 -7.90 2.20
N LEU A 38 -14.48 -7.75 3.36
CA LEU A 38 -13.78 -7.68 4.65
C LEU A 38 -13.01 -8.97 4.95
N ALA A 39 -13.60 -10.14 4.68
CA ALA A 39 -12.93 -11.42 4.87
C ALA A 39 -11.69 -11.58 3.98
N THR A 40 -11.78 -11.23 2.69
CA THR A 40 -10.65 -11.27 1.76
C THR A 40 -9.53 -10.32 2.20
N LEU A 41 -9.88 -9.09 2.61
CA LEU A 41 -8.89 -8.12 3.11
C LEU A 41 -8.17 -8.62 4.36
N LEU A 42 -8.92 -9.21 5.31
CA LEU A 42 -8.37 -9.78 6.54
C LEU A 42 -7.43 -10.95 6.26
N ILE A 43 -7.84 -11.89 5.42
CA ILE A 43 -7.03 -13.07 5.07
C ILE A 43 -5.74 -12.64 4.37
N ASN A 44 -5.84 -11.76 3.36
CA ASN A 44 -4.68 -11.28 2.62
C ASN A 44 -3.68 -10.54 3.52
N MET A 45 -4.17 -9.66 4.40
CA MET A 45 -3.32 -8.94 5.34
C MET A 45 -2.72 -9.89 6.40
N TRP A 46 -3.45 -10.93 6.81
CA TRP A 46 -2.93 -11.92 7.76
C TRP A 46 -1.81 -12.76 7.13
N ILE A 47 -1.96 -13.21 5.89
CA ILE A 47 -0.91 -13.92 5.14
C ILE A 47 0.35 -13.05 5.02
N LEU A 48 0.17 -11.77 4.65
CA LEU A 48 1.27 -10.80 4.54
C LEU A 48 1.99 -10.58 5.88
N LEU A 49 1.27 -10.55 7.01
CA LEU A 49 1.91 -10.42 8.32
C LEU A 49 2.47 -11.75 8.84
N ALA A 50 1.95 -12.89 8.39
CA ALA A 50 2.42 -14.19 8.84
C ALA A 50 3.87 -14.47 8.40
N ILE A 51 4.25 -13.99 7.21
CA ILE A 51 5.63 -14.13 6.72
C ILE A 51 6.67 -13.42 7.58
N THR A 52 6.29 -12.36 8.32
CA THR A 52 7.25 -11.56 9.09
C THR A 52 7.80 -12.29 10.30
N TYR A 53 7.10 -13.31 10.80
CA TYR A 53 7.62 -14.21 11.82
C TYR A 53 8.01 -15.57 11.25
N LEU A 54 7.33 -16.05 10.20
CA LEU A 54 7.56 -17.38 9.65
C LEU A 54 8.94 -17.50 8.99
N LEU A 55 9.38 -16.49 8.23
CA LEU A 55 10.68 -16.52 7.56
C LEU A 55 11.86 -16.52 8.56
N PRO A 56 11.93 -15.61 9.55
CA PRO A 56 12.96 -15.69 10.59
C PRO A 56 12.91 -16.99 11.39
N LEU A 57 11.72 -17.55 11.61
CA LEU A 57 11.57 -18.83 12.31
C LEU A 57 12.18 -19.98 11.50
N ASP A 58 11.94 -20.01 10.20
CA ASP A 58 12.51 -21.00 9.27
C ASP A 58 14.05 -20.88 9.24
N VAL A 59 14.58 -19.67 9.09
CA VAL A 59 16.03 -19.38 9.13
C VAL A 59 16.66 -19.85 10.44
N PHE A 60 16.03 -19.52 11.58
CA PHE A 60 16.53 -19.89 12.90
C PHE A 60 16.58 -21.40 13.15
N TYR A 61 15.55 -22.13 12.74
CA TYR A 61 15.54 -23.59 12.87
C TYR A 61 16.52 -24.26 11.92
N ALA A 62 16.70 -23.73 10.71
CA ALA A 62 17.73 -24.18 9.78
C ALA A 62 19.14 -23.99 10.38
N ALA A 63 19.41 -22.85 11.02
CA ALA A 63 20.67 -22.58 11.71
C ALA A 63 20.95 -23.59 12.83
N ARG A 64 19.95 -23.87 13.68
CA ARG A 64 20.07 -24.89 14.73
C ARG A 64 20.30 -26.30 14.20
N ALA A 65 19.58 -26.68 13.14
CA ALA A 65 19.73 -27.98 12.49
C ALA A 65 21.17 -28.23 12.04
N SER A 66 21.84 -27.21 11.48
CA SER A 66 23.23 -27.33 11.04
C SER A 66 24.25 -27.43 12.19
N GLN A 67 23.97 -26.79 13.33
CA GLN A 67 24.81 -26.88 14.52
C GLN A 67 24.76 -28.28 15.13
N ASP A 68 23.57 -28.88 15.18
CA ASP A 68 23.38 -30.26 15.66
C ASP A 68 24.09 -31.27 14.75
N LYS A 69 24.02 -31.09 13.41
CA LYS A 69 24.74 -31.94 12.45
C LYS A 69 26.27 -31.80 12.57
N SER A 70 26.77 -30.59 12.81
CA SER A 70 28.21 -30.35 12.99
C SER A 70 28.74 -30.95 14.30
N SER A 71 27.99 -30.82 15.39
CA SER A 71 28.34 -31.41 16.68
C SER A 71 28.24 -32.94 16.69
N ALA A 72 27.28 -33.52 15.97
CA ALA A 72 27.18 -34.97 15.78
C ALA A 72 28.32 -35.54 14.91
N GLY A 73 28.72 -34.82 13.85
CA GLY A 73 29.84 -35.21 12.97
C GLY A 73 31.21 -35.20 13.65
N LEU A 74 31.43 -34.35 14.64
CA LEU A 74 32.66 -34.33 15.46
C LEU A 74 32.77 -35.51 16.43
N ASN A 75 31.65 -36.14 16.79
CA ASN A 75 31.61 -37.31 17.68
C ASN A 75 31.63 -38.65 16.92
N GLY A 76 31.54 -38.63 15.59
CA GLY A 76 31.51 -39.82 14.73
C GLY A 76 32.75 -39.95 13.86
N THR A 77 33.90 -40.31 14.43
CA THR A 77 34.99 -40.90 13.63
C THR A 77 34.58 -42.31 13.18
N ALA A 78 33.93 -42.41 12.04
CA ALA A 78 33.77 -43.68 11.33
C ALA A 78 34.27 -43.51 9.89
N LEU A 79 35.34 -44.24 9.56
CA LEU A 79 35.85 -44.40 8.21
C LEU A 79 34.74 -44.88 7.27
N ALA A 80 34.45 -44.12 6.22
CA ALA A 80 33.80 -44.66 5.03
C ALA A 80 34.56 -44.19 3.78
N GLN A 81 35.18 -45.17 3.13
CA GLN A 81 36.02 -45.05 1.95
C GLN A 81 35.26 -44.44 0.76
N SER A 82 35.92 -43.50 0.09
CA SER A 82 35.56 -42.98 -1.21
C SER A 82 35.67 -44.06 -2.30
N THR A 83 34.58 -44.31 -3.02
CA THR A 83 34.63 -44.89 -4.38
C THR A 83 33.95 -43.93 -5.36
N PRO A 84 34.55 -43.62 -6.53
CA PRO A 84 33.97 -42.68 -7.48
C PRO A 84 32.99 -43.41 -8.41
N ARG A 85 31.78 -42.88 -8.58
CA ARG A 85 30.85 -43.27 -9.67
C ARG A 85 30.66 -42.11 -10.64
N PRO A 86 30.64 -42.37 -11.97
CA PRO A 86 30.76 -41.33 -12.98
C PRO A 86 29.44 -40.64 -13.29
N LEU A 87 29.56 -39.39 -13.76
CA LEU A 87 28.52 -38.57 -14.38
C LEU A 87 27.73 -39.33 -15.45
N ALA A 88 26.40 -39.34 -15.33
CA ALA A 88 25.50 -39.51 -16.46
C ALA A 88 24.37 -38.48 -16.39
N ARG A 89 24.21 -37.77 -17.50
CA ARG A 89 23.34 -36.63 -17.78
C ARG A 89 22.03 -37.17 -18.38
N GLY A 90 20.87 -36.78 -17.86
CA GLY A 90 19.58 -37.09 -18.48
C GLY A 90 18.40 -36.60 -17.64
N LEU A 91 17.49 -35.85 -18.25
CA LEU A 91 16.27 -35.30 -17.65
C LEU A 91 15.49 -36.37 -16.88
N THR A 92 15.29 -36.18 -15.58
CA THR A 92 14.30 -36.94 -14.82
C THR A 92 13.15 -36.04 -14.35
N SER A 93 11.97 -36.65 -14.42
CA SER A 93 10.66 -36.04 -14.32
C SER A 93 10.27 -35.75 -12.87
N VAL A 94 9.29 -34.87 -12.71
CA VAL A 94 8.66 -34.36 -11.47
C VAL A 94 8.24 -35.44 -10.45
N ARG A 95 8.36 -36.72 -10.77
CA ARG A 95 8.02 -37.86 -9.90
C ARG A 95 9.13 -38.27 -8.93
N GLU A 96 10.40 -37.92 -9.21
CA GLU A 96 11.53 -38.23 -8.30
C GLU A 96 11.70 -37.21 -7.16
N LEU A 97 11.03 -36.04 -7.22
CA LEU A 97 11.00 -35.08 -6.10
C LEU A 97 10.13 -35.58 -4.91
N THR A 98 9.35 -36.64 -5.11
CA THR A 98 8.51 -37.26 -4.08
C THR A 98 9.13 -38.49 -3.39
N GLU A 99 10.20 -39.07 -3.94
CA GLU A 99 10.82 -40.31 -3.39
C GLU A 99 12.26 -40.11 -2.86
N GLY A 100 12.72 -38.87 -2.76
CA GLY A 100 13.98 -38.50 -2.09
C GLY A 100 13.82 -38.12 -0.61
N VAL A 101 12.72 -38.52 0.05
CA VAL A 101 12.60 -38.42 1.51
C VAL A 101 13.44 -39.54 2.10
N ALA A 102 14.75 -39.34 2.14
CA ALA A 102 15.61 -40.09 3.03
C ALA A 102 15.10 -39.81 4.45
N GLU A 103 14.54 -40.82 5.10
CA GLU A 103 14.28 -40.85 6.53
C GLU A 103 15.62 -40.65 7.28
N ASP A 104 16.01 -39.39 7.46
CA ASP A 104 16.98 -38.98 8.48
C ASP A 104 16.23 -38.99 9.81
N ASN A 105 16.10 -40.19 10.40
CA ASN A 105 15.64 -40.41 11.76
C ASN A 105 16.66 -39.80 12.74
N GLY A 106 16.60 -38.48 12.90
CA GLY A 106 17.51 -37.68 13.71
C GLY A 106 16.94 -36.31 14.05
N GLY A 107 15.92 -36.28 14.92
CA GLY A 107 15.40 -35.06 15.57
C GLY A 107 14.21 -34.38 14.88
N ASN A 108 13.10 -34.27 15.61
CA ASN A 108 11.85 -33.59 15.22
C ASN A 108 12.03 -32.09 14.91
N LEU A 109 12.67 -31.72 13.81
CA LEU A 109 12.65 -30.35 13.30
C LEU A 109 11.46 -30.18 12.33
N PRO A 110 10.66 -29.11 12.49
CA PRO A 110 9.50 -28.87 11.63
C PRO A 110 9.95 -28.47 10.22
N ASP A 111 9.48 -29.20 9.20
CA ASP A 111 9.67 -28.80 7.80
C ASP A 111 8.56 -27.81 7.38
N PHE A 112 8.95 -26.61 6.97
CA PHE A 112 8.03 -25.56 6.52
C PHE A 112 7.71 -25.61 5.03
N SER A 113 8.26 -26.57 4.27
CA SER A 113 8.14 -26.60 2.81
C SER A 113 6.69 -26.60 2.31
N ALA A 114 5.84 -27.46 2.90
CA ALA A 114 4.41 -27.53 2.55
C ALA A 114 3.66 -26.23 2.88
N LEU A 115 4.03 -25.59 3.99
CA LEU A 115 3.44 -24.32 4.41
C LEU A 115 3.81 -23.21 3.42
N TRP A 116 5.06 -23.14 2.98
CA TRP A 116 5.52 -22.17 1.98
C TRP A 116 4.84 -22.35 0.63
N TYR A 117 4.68 -23.59 0.14
CA TYR A 117 3.88 -23.85 -1.06
C TYR A 117 2.42 -23.40 -0.89
N GLY A 118 1.83 -23.67 0.28
CA GLY A 118 0.48 -23.23 0.62
C GLY A 118 0.33 -21.72 0.57
N ILE A 119 1.23 -20.98 1.24
CA ILE A 119 1.25 -19.51 1.23
C ILE A 119 1.43 -18.98 -0.20
N TYR A 120 2.38 -19.52 -0.96
CA TYR A 120 2.68 -19.06 -2.30
C TYR A 120 1.46 -19.18 -3.23
N TRP A 121 0.84 -20.37 -3.29
CA TRP A 121 -0.31 -20.60 -4.18
C TRP A 121 -1.57 -19.87 -3.72
N LEU A 122 -1.78 -19.77 -2.40
CA LEU A 122 -2.89 -19.01 -1.84
C LEU A 122 -2.76 -17.52 -2.17
N GLU A 123 -1.58 -16.94 -1.97
CA GLU A 123 -1.32 -15.54 -2.28
C GLU A 123 -1.43 -15.27 -3.78
N PHE A 124 -0.89 -16.18 -4.61
CA PHE A 124 -1.01 -16.09 -6.05
C PHE A 124 -2.49 -16.06 -6.49
N PHE A 125 -3.32 -16.96 -5.94
CA PHE A 125 -4.75 -17.01 -6.25
C PHE A 125 -5.49 -15.75 -5.75
N ILE A 126 -5.19 -15.28 -4.53
CA ILE A 126 -5.83 -14.07 -3.98
C ILE A 126 -5.45 -12.83 -4.81
N CYS A 127 -4.17 -12.67 -5.14
CA CYS A 127 -3.64 -11.51 -5.84
C CYS A 127 -4.11 -11.45 -7.31
N TRP A 128 -4.07 -12.56 -8.05
CA TRP A 128 -4.34 -12.56 -9.48
C TRP A 128 -5.80 -12.86 -9.83
N PHE A 129 -6.57 -13.48 -8.94
CA PHE A 129 -7.95 -13.85 -9.20
C PHE A 129 -8.94 -13.19 -8.24
N VAL A 130 -8.83 -13.44 -6.93
CA VAL A 130 -9.88 -13.01 -5.97
C VAL A 130 -10.00 -11.48 -5.91
N LEU A 131 -8.89 -10.76 -5.71
CA LEU A 131 -8.91 -9.30 -5.57
C LEU A 131 -9.35 -8.59 -6.86
N PRO A 132 -8.82 -8.89 -8.07
CA PRO A 132 -9.27 -8.25 -9.32
C PRO A 132 -10.75 -8.52 -9.65
N VAL A 133 -11.21 -9.74 -9.42
CA VAL A 133 -12.62 -10.11 -9.60
C VAL A 133 -13.50 -9.33 -8.63
N LEU A 134 -13.08 -9.17 -7.37
CA LEU A 134 -13.85 -8.44 -6.36
C LEU A 134 -13.89 -6.93 -6.64
N ILE A 135 -12.78 -6.35 -7.12
CA ILE A 135 -12.74 -4.95 -7.58
C ILE A 135 -13.75 -4.73 -8.71
N SER A 136 -13.74 -5.59 -9.72
CA SER A 136 -14.67 -5.53 -10.85
C SER A 136 -16.11 -5.82 -10.42
N TYR A 137 -16.30 -6.72 -9.45
CA TYR A 137 -17.60 -7.03 -8.89
C TYR A 137 -18.24 -5.79 -8.30
N LEU A 138 -17.51 -5.00 -7.48
CA LEU A 138 -18.02 -3.76 -6.89
C LEU A 138 -18.51 -2.76 -7.94
N ASP A 139 -17.79 -2.62 -9.06
CA ASP A 139 -18.12 -1.71 -10.16
C ASP A 139 -19.40 -2.08 -10.94
N LEU A 140 -19.92 -3.30 -10.78
CA LEU A 140 -21.07 -3.83 -11.53
C LEU A 140 -22.39 -3.79 -10.75
N LYS A 141 -22.47 -3.04 -9.64
CA LYS A 141 -23.62 -3.07 -8.71
C LYS A 141 -24.96 -2.82 -9.40
N TYR A 142 -25.10 -1.76 -10.18
CA TYR A 142 -26.36 -1.41 -10.85
C TYR A 142 -26.48 -1.95 -12.27
N LEU A 143 -25.45 -2.64 -12.77
CA LEU A 143 -25.58 -3.41 -14.02
C LEU A 143 -26.38 -4.71 -13.80
N PHE A 144 -26.29 -5.30 -12.60
CA PHE A 144 -27.05 -6.47 -12.19
C PHE A 144 -27.77 -6.19 -10.85
N PRO A 145 -28.85 -5.38 -10.88
CA PRO A 145 -29.58 -5.02 -9.68
C PRO A 145 -30.26 -6.25 -9.04
N PRO A 146 -30.45 -6.28 -7.71
CA PRO A 146 -31.19 -7.34 -7.03
C PRO A 146 -32.66 -7.31 -7.47
N GLN A 147 -33.10 -8.27 -8.29
CA GLN A 147 -34.49 -8.33 -8.75
C GLN A 147 -35.37 -9.08 -7.73
N LEU A 148 -36.54 -8.52 -7.40
CA LEU A 148 -37.46 -9.07 -6.40
C LEU A 148 -37.96 -10.49 -6.72
N TYR A 149 -38.07 -10.85 -8.01
CA TYR A 149 -38.62 -12.12 -8.49
C TYR A 149 -37.56 -13.13 -8.97
N VAL A 150 -36.28 -12.77 -8.96
CA VAL A 150 -35.19 -13.66 -9.39
C VAL A 150 -34.38 -14.09 -8.18
N SER A 151 -34.04 -15.38 -8.13
CA SER A 151 -33.19 -15.92 -7.07
C SER A 151 -31.89 -15.10 -6.94
N GLN A 152 -31.65 -14.53 -5.76
CA GLN A 152 -30.46 -13.73 -5.43
C GLN A 152 -29.15 -14.42 -5.83
N ARG A 153 -29.09 -15.76 -5.74
CA ARG A 153 -27.94 -16.56 -6.18
C ARG A 153 -27.66 -16.42 -7.67
N LYS A 154 -28.69 -16.37 -8.52
CA LYS A 154 -28.53 -16.21 -9.97
C LYS A 154 -27.98 -14.83 -10.31
N THR A 155 -28.47 -13.77 -9.67
CA THR A 155 -27.97 -12.39 -9.88
C THR A 155 -26.52 -12.24 -9.44
N VAL A 156 -26.17 -12.76 -8.26
CA VAL A 156 -24.77 -12.77 -7.77
C VAL A 156 -23.88 -13.55 -8.72
N PHE A 157 -24.31 -14.73 -9.18
CA PHE A 157 -23.55 -15.54 -10.13
C PHE A 157 -23.34 -14.83 -11.48
N GLN A 158 -24.37 -14.18 -12.02
CA GLN A 158 -24.26 -13.40 -13.26
C GLN A 158 -23.28 -12.23 -13.10
N ARG A 159 -23.32 -11.53 -11.96
CA ARG A 159 -22.39 -10.45 -11.64
C ARG A 159 -20.95 -10.94 -11.52
N ILE A 160 -20.73 -12.07 -10.83
CA ILE A 160 -19.40 -12.72 -10.74
C ILE A 160 -18.92 -13.16 -12.13
N LYS A 161 -19.77 -13.81 -12.93
CA LYS A 161 -19.43 -14.24 -14.30
C LYS A 161 -19.00 -13.04 -15.16
N LYS A 162 -19.73 -11.92 -15.08
CA LYS A 162 -19.35 -10.70 -15.80
C LYS A 162 -18.05 -10.09 -15.26
N ALA A 163 -17.86 -10.04 -13.94
CA ALA A 163 -16.63 -9.55 -13.33
C ALA A 163 -15.41 -10.38 -13.77
N VAL A 164 -15.53 -11.71 -13.77
CA VAL A 164 -14.51 -12.63 -14.28
C VAL A 164 -14.25 -12.37 -15.76
N MET A 165 -15.30 -12.19 -16.58
CA MET A 165 -15.14 -11.92 -18.01
C MET A 165 -14.44 -10.58 -18.29
N VAL A 166 -14.69 -9.53 -17.49
CA VAL A 166 -13.99 -8.24 -17.60
C VAL A 166 -12.50 -8.42 -17.30
N ASN A 167 -12.15 -9.16 -16.25
CA ASN A 167 -10.74 -9.45 -15.93
C ASN A 167 -10.06 -10.34 -16.97
N ILE A 168 -10.74 -11.36 -17.49
CA ILE A 168 -10.22 -12.20 -18.58
C ILE A 168 -9.94 -11.38 -19.83
N LYS A 169 -10.83 -10.44 -20.20
CA LYS A 169 -10.59 -9.53 -21.33
C LYS A 169 -9.34 -8.67 -21.12
N PHE A 170 -9.17 -8.15 -19.90
CA PHE A 170 -7.97 -7.39 -19.55
C PHE A 170 -6.70 -8.27 -19.65
N TYR A 171 -6.72 -9.47 -19.08
CA TYR A 171 -5.59 -10.40 -19.17
C TYR A 171 -5.31 -10.86 -20.60
N ALA A 172 -6.34 -11.05 -21.43
CA ALA A 172 -6.18 -11.39 -22.85
C ALA A 172 -5.48 -10.25 -23.61
N LEU A 173 -5.81 -8.99 -23.31
CA LEU A 173 -5.12 -7.83 -23.88
C LEU A 173 -3.65 -7.79 -23.45
N CYS A 174 -3.36 -7.99 -22.16
CA CYS A 174 -1.99 -8.08 -21.66
C CYS A 174 -1.21 -9.23 -22.31
N ALA A 175 -1.85 -10.40 -22.47
CA ALA A 175 -1.26 -11.57 -23.12
C ALA A 175 -0.97 -11.32 -24.60
N LEU A 176 -1.84 -10.58 -25.31
CA LEU A 176 -1.60 -10.19 -26.71
C LEU A 176 -0.39 -9.25 -26.83
N GLY A 177 -0.27 -8.28 -25.92
CA GLY A 177 0.90 -7.40 -25.85
C GLY A 177 2.19 -8.17 -25.56
N LEU A 178 2.14 -9.12 -24.62
CA LEU A 178 3.27 -9.99 -24.29
C LEU A 178 3.65 -10.89 -25.48
N LEU A 179 2.67 -11.44 -26.19
CA LEU A 179 2.90 -12.23 -27.41
C LEU A 179 3.56 -11.38 -28.50
N GLY A 180 3.12 -10.13 -28.69
CA GLY A 180 3.77 -9.18 -29.62
C GLY A 180 5.23 -8.92 -29.25
N GLY A 181 5.52 -8.72 -27.96
CA GLY A 181 6.89 -8.56 -27.46
C GLY A 181 7.75 -9.80 -27.67
N ILE A 182 7.19 -11.00 -27.46
CA ILE A 182 7.90 -12.27 -27.73
C ILE A 182 8.19 -12.40 -29.23
N LEU A 183 7.21 -12.16 -30.10
CA LEU A 183 7.40 -12.25 -31.55
C LEU A 183 8.49 -11.28 -32.02
N TYR A 184 8.46 -10.03 -31.52
CA TYR A 184 9.52 -9.06 -31.79
C TYR A 184 10.90 -9.57 -31.39
N LEU A 185 11.04 -10.17 -30.20
CA LEU A 185 12.32 -10.74 -29.77
C LEU A 185 12.75 -11.92 -30.62
N VAL A 186 11.84 -12.85 -30.96
CA VAL A 186 12.18 -14.03 -31.77
C VAL A 186 12.60 -13.66 -33.19
N PHE A 187 11.96 -12.66 -33.80
CA PHE A 187 12.35 -12.18 -35.13
C PHE A 187 13.58 -11.26 -35.11
N GLY A 188 13.75 -10.46 -34.05
CA GLY A 188 14.85 -9.50 -33.92
C GLY A 188 16.15 -10.10 -33.37
N THR A 189 16.07 -11.15 -32.57
CA THR A 189 17.24 -11.89 -32.07
C THR A 189 17.21 -13.31 -32.62
N ASN A 190 18.24 -13.71 -33.37
CA ASN A 190 18.47 -15.09 -33.84
C ASN A 190 18.72 -16.11 -32.69
N ARG A 191 18.35 -15.77 -31.45
CA ARG A 191 18.48 -16.62 -30.26
C ARG A 191 17.14 -17.30 -30.03
N GLY A 192 17.13 -18.64 -30.01
CA GLY A 192 15.91 -19.43 -29.91
C GLY A 192 15.13 -19.24 -28.60
N LEU A 193 13.99 -19.93 -28.47
CA LEU A 193 13.06 -19.85 -27.33
C LEU A 193 13.65 -20.29 -25.97
N VAL A 194 14.87 -20.82 -25.96
CA VAL A 194 15.56 -21.30 -24.75
C VAL A 194 15.88 -20.16 -23.78
N ASP A 195 16.25 -18.99 -24.30
CA ASP A 195 16.59 -17.81 -23.48
C ASP A 195 15.35 -17.03 -23.01
N LEU A 196 14.17 -17.33 -23.57
CA LEU A 196 12.94 -16.57 -23.29
C LEU A 196 12.42 -16.82 -21.87
N LYS A 197 12.43 -18.09 -21.41
CA LYS A 197 11.96 -18.45 -20.07
C LYS A 197 12.74 -17.72 -18.97
N PRO A 198 14.08 -17.77 -18.90
CA PRO A 198 14.84 -17.05 -17.88
C PRO A 198 14.71 -15.52 -18.01
N LEU A 199 14.56 -15.00 -19.23
CA LEU A 199 14.35 -13.58 -19.47
C LEU A 199 13.02 -13.08 -18.87
N ILE A 200 11.91 -13.77 -19.11
CA ILE A 200 10.59 -13.41 -18.55
C ILE A 200 10.61 -13.45 -17.02
N ILE A 201 11.22 -14.49 -16.43
CA ILE A 201 11.37 -14.59 -14.98
C ILE A 201 12.17 -13.41 -14.44
N SER A 202 13.28 -13.05 -15.10
CA SER A 202 14.13 -11.93 -14.68
C SER A 202 13.42 -10.58 -14.78
N PHE A 203 12.62 -10.34 -15.82
CA PHE A 203 11.83 -9.10 -15.93
C PHE A 203 10.72 -9.00 -14.89
N SER A 204 10.04 -10.12 -14.61
CA SER A 204 9.04 -10.18 -13.53
C SER A 204 9.66 -9.88 -12.18
N HIS A 205 10.84 -10.47 -11.91
CA HIS A 205 11.60 -10.24 -10.68
C HIS A 205 12.14 -8.81 -10.59
N LEU A 206 12.64 -8.24 -11.69
CA LEU A 206 13.03 -6.83 -11.76
C LEU A 206 11.89 -5.90 -11.36
N TYR A 207 10.70 -6.10 -11.93
CA TYR A 207 9.52 -5.29 -11.61
C TYR A 207 9.12 -5.41 -10.14
N SER A 208 8.99 -6.64 -9.63
CA SER A 208 8.50 -6.88 -8.28
C SER A 208 9.50 -6.45 -7.21
N LEU A 209 10.79 -6.74 -7.40
CA LEU A 209 11.87 -6.32 -6.50
C LEU A 209 12.04 -4.79 -6.52
N SER A 210 12.02 -4.16 -7.70
CA SER A 210 12.10 -2.69 -7.80
C SER A 210 10.93 -2.01 -7.08
N TYR A 211 9.71 -2.51 -7.28
CA TYR A 211 8.51 -2.00 -6.61
C TYR A 211 8.64 -2.06 -5.09
N THR A 212 9.06 -3.19 -4.54
CA THR A 212 9.27 -3.35 -3.09
C THR A 212 10.39 -2.47 -2.57
N LEU A 213 11.51 -2.36 -3.29
CA LEU A 213 12.64 -1.54 -2.88
C LEU A 213 12.34 -0.04 -2.89
N ILE A 214 11.52 0.44 -3.84
CA ILE A 214 11.06 1.84 -3.85
C ILE A 214 10.21 2.13 -2.62
N LEU A 215 9.25 1.25 -2.31
CA LEU A 215 8.37 1.42 -1.15
C LEU A 215 9.12 1.27 0.17
N LEU A 216 10.04 0.31 0.27
CA LEU A 216 10.91 0.13 1.42
C LEU A 216 11.76 1.39 1.62
N SER A 217 12.52 1.82 0.61
CA SER A 217 13.40 2.98 0.70
C SER A 217 12.66 4.26 1.07
N MET A 218 11.45 4.48 0.52
CA MET A 218 10.59 5.59 0.95
C MET A 218 10.10 5.43 2.39
N GLY A 219 9.71 4.22 2.78
CA GLY A 219 9.22 3.89 4.12
C GLY A 219 10.26 4.12 5.21
N LEU A 220 11.52 3.80 4.93
CA LEU A 220 12.67 4.03 5.82
C LEU A 220 12.85 5.53 6.15
N ILE A 221 12.39 6.45 5.29
CA ILE A 221 12.45 7.89 5.52
C ILE A 221 11.14 8.40 6.13
N LEU A 222 10.00 8.05 5.51
CA LEU A 222 8.69 8.63 5.84
C LEU A 222 8.23 8.24 7.26
N LEU A 223 8.47 6.99 7.67
CA LEU A 223 8.00 6.49 8.95
C LEU A 223 8.68 7.17 10.16
N PRO A 224 10.02 7.19 10.28
CA PRO A 224 10.66 7.91 11.38
C PRO A 224 10.41 9.41 11.31
N LYS A 225 10.37 10.01 10.10
CA LYS A 225 10.05 11.44 9.93
C LYS A 225 8.66 11.77 10.47
N ALA A 226 7.66 10.95 10.19
CA ALA A 226 6.29 11.17 10.68
C ALA A 226 6.14 11.06 12.20
N LEU A 227 7.07 10.35 12.86
CA LEU A 227 7.06 10.18 14.32
C LEU A 227 7.91 11.25 15.04
N LEU A 228 9.05 11.61 14.45
CA LEU A 228 10.03 12.53 15.05
C LEU A 228 9.77 14.00 14.71
N THR A 229 9.29 14.28 13.50
CA THR A 229 9.09 15.66 13.03
C THR A 229 7.67 16.10 13.37
N ASN A 230 7.54 16.99 14.35
CA ASN A 230 6.31 17.78 14.46
C ASN A 230 6.23 18.69 13.25
N ARG A 231 5.05 18.84 12.63
CA ARG A 231 4.85 19.81 11.54
C ARG A 231 4.95 21.22 12.16
N THR A 232 6.16 21.77 12.22
CA THR A 232 6.45 23.06 12.84
C THR A 232 6.21 24.24 11.90
N ASP A 233 6.13 23.99 10.60
CA ASP A 233 5.85 25.03 9.61
C ASP A 233 4.33 25.24 9.48
N GLU A 234 3.82 26.17 10.31
CA GLU A 234 2.42 26.57 10.30
C GLU A 234 1.98 27.12 8.94
N ASN A 235 2.85 27.86 8.23
CA ASN A 235 2.52 28.42 6.92
C ASN A 235 2.27 27.31 5.90
N LYS A 236 3.12 26.28 5.90
CA LYS A 236 2.93 25.10 5.04
C LYS A 236 1.63 24.35 5.37
N LEU A 237 1.24 24.31 6.64
CA LEU A 237 -0.03 23.71 7.06
C LEU A 237 -1.24 24.52 6.58
N PHE A 238 -1.20 25.86 6.67
CA PHE A 238 -2.28 26.71 6.16
C PHE A 238 -2.45 26.56 4.64
N ILE A 239 -1.35 26.47 3.88
CA ILE A 239 -1.41 26.24 2.43
C ILE A 239 -1.95 24.84 2.10
N ASP A 240 -1.52 23.81 2.84
CA ASP A 240 -2.05 22.45 2.68
C ASP A 240 -3.56 22.39 3.02
N LEU A 241 -4.03 23.24 3.95
CA LEU A 241 -5.45 23.39 4.28
C LEU A 241 -6.22 24.05 3.13
N SER A 242 -5.75 25.17 2.60
CA SER A 242 -6.37 25.86 1.45
C SER A 242 -6.47 24.92 0.24
N LYS A 243 -5.36 24.28 -0.15
CA LYS A 243 -5.33 23.31 -1.25
C LYS A 243 -6.27 22.12 -1.03
N SER A 244 -6.32 21.58 0.19
CA SER A 244 -7.21 20.45 0.50
C SER A 244 -8.68 20.87 0.49
N ASN A 245 -8.98 22.12 0.86
CA ASN A 245 -10.32 22.69 0.78
C ASN A 245 -10.77 22.91 -0.67
N ASP A 246 -9.91 23.42 -1.54
CA ASP A 246 -10.21 23.60 -2.97
C ASP A 246 -10.53 22.26 -3.64
N GLU A 247 -9.66 21.27 -3.45
CA GLU A 247 -9.86 19.91 -3.95
C GLU A 247 -11.12 19.23 -3.38
N SER A 248 -11.48 19.56 -2.13
CA SER A 248 -12.73 19.12 -1.52
C SER A 248 -13.95 19.76 -2.21
N ASN A 249 -13.87 21.06 -2.52
CA ASN A 249 -14.93 21.77 -3.22
C ASN A 249 -15.11 21.28 -4.66
N ASP A 250 -14.02 20.98 -5.37
CA ASP A 250 -14.05 20.39 -6.71
C ASP A 250 -14.68 18.99 -6.69
N ALA A 251 -14.26 18.14 -5.76
CA ALA A 251 -14.85 16.81 -5.58
C ALA A 251 -16.34 16.91 -5.22
N LYS A 252 -16.71 17.89 -4.37
CA LYS A 252 -18.10 18.18 -4.01
C LYS A 252 -18.92 18.61 -5.23
N MET A 253 -18.41 19.51 -6.05
CA MET A 253 -19.09 19.97 -7.27
C MET A 253 -19.32 18.81 -8.23
N ALA A 254 -18.27 18.05 -8.55
CA ALA A 254 -18.37 16.88 -9.43
C ALA A 254 -19.33 15.81 -8.87
N MET A 255 -19.31 15.59 -7.56
CA MET A 255 -20.25 14.70 -6.88
C MET A 255 -21.70 15.19 -7.03
N THR A 256 -21.97 16.48 -6.80
CA THR A 256 -23.32 17.05 -6.95
C THR A 256 -23.82 17.02 -8.39
N ASP A 257 -22.92 17.11 -9.37
CA ASP A 257 -23.26 16.97 -10.80
C ASP A 257 -23.71 15.54 -11.12
N TYR A 258 -22.97 14.52 -10.64
CA TYR A 258 -23.39 13.13 -10.79
C TYR A 258 -24.68 12.83 -10.03
N ALA A 259 -24.84 13.35 -8.81
CA ALA A 259 -26.05 13.18 -8.03
C ALA A 259 -27.26 13.79 -8.76
N SER A 260 -27.12 15.01 -9.29
CA SER A 260 -28.16 15.68 -10.08
C SER A 260 -28.52 14.89 -11.34
N LYS A 261 -27.53 14.32 -12.04
CA LYS A 261 -27.75 13.44 -13.20
C LYS A 261 -28.53 12.17 -12.86
N ILE A 262 -28.39 11.63 -11.65
CA ILE A 262 -29.11 10.42 -11.19
C ILE A 262 -30.50 10.76 -10.67
N LEU A 263 -30.64 11.85 -9.91
CA LEU A 263 -31.90 12.26 -9.30
C LEU A 263 -32.88 12.85 -10.32
N SER A 264 -32.38 13.53 -11.37
CA SER A 264 -33.20 14.07 -12.46
C SER A 264 -33.74 13.02 -13.43
N VAL A 265 -33.28 11.77 -13.35
CA VAL A 265 -33.77 10.66 -14.18
C VAL A 265 -35.26 10.48 -13.95
N ARG A 266 -36.08 10.55 -15.00
CA ARG A 266 -37.53 10.32 -14.87
C ARG A 266 -37.80 8.86 -14.52
N GLU A 267 -38.83 8.63 -13.72
CA GLU A 267 -39.30 7.27 -13.46
C GLU A 267 -39.81 6.65 -14.76
N VAL A 268 -39.38 5.42 -15.02
CA VAL A 268 -39.77 4.69 -16.23
C VAL A 268 -41.16 4.12 -16.00
N ILE A 269 -42.18 4.80 -16.52
CA ILE A 269 -43.61 4.44 -16.31
C ILE A 269 -44.01 3.19 -17.12
N ASN A 270 -43.36 2.92 -18.25
CA ASN A 270 -43.66 1.79 -19.16
C ASN A 270 -42.39 1.08 -19.68
N GLY A 271 -41.59 0.49 -18.78
CA GLY A 271 -40.34 -0.18 -19.18
C GLY A 271 -39.95 -1.35 -18.29
N ASP A 272 -38.73 -1.87 -18.52
CA ASP A 272 -38.17 -2.99 -17.78
C ASP A 272 -38.21 -2.75 -16.27
N VAL A 273 -38.94 -3.62 -15.54
CA VAL A 273 -39.14 -3.54 -14.08
C VAL A 273 -37.80 -3.48 -13.35
N ALA A 274 -36.79 -4.17 -13.88
CA ALA A 274 -35.45 -4.18 -13.30
C ALA A 274 -34.74 -2.83 -13.41
N LEU A 275 -34.93 -2.11 -14.52
CA LEU A 275 -34.37 -0.78 -14.74
C LEU A 275 -35.03 0.24 -13.80
N ALA A 276 -36.36 0.22 -13.69
CA ALA A 276 -37.09 1.12 -12.81
C ALA A 276 -36.69 0.92 -11.34
N GLN A 277 -36.60 -0.33 -10.89
CA GLN A 277 -36.14 -0.67 -9.54
C GLN A 277 -34.70 -0.19 -9.30
N ALA A 278 -33.78 -0.44 -10.25
CA ALA A 278 -32.39 -0.02 -10.14
C ALA A 278 -32.24 1.51 -10.05
N ILE A 279 -33.04 2.26 -10.82
CA ILE A 279 -33.07 3.72 -10.75
C ILE A 279 -33.53 4.17 -9.36
N ASN A 280 -34.61 3.61 -8.84
CA ASN A 280 -35.16 4.01 -7.54
C ASN A 280 -34.21 3.68 -6.38
N GLU A 281 -33.62 2.47 -6.36
CA GLU A 281 -32.60 2.11 -5.38
C GLU A 281 -31.35 3.01 -5.48
N CYS A 282 -30.92 3.33 -6.71
CA CYS A 282 -29.79 4.23 -6.93
C CYS A 282 -30.09 5.64 -6.42
N LYS A 283 -31.28 6.18 -6.71
CA LYS A 283 -31.71 7.49 -6.20
C LYS A 283 -31.75 7.53 -4.68
N LEU A 284 -32.35 6.52 -4.03
CA LEU A 284 -32.44 6.44 -2.57
C LEU A 284 -31.05 6.39 -1.93
N GLU A 285 -30.14 5.57 -2.48
CA GLU A 285 -28.78 5.47 -1.96
C GLU A 285 -27.98 6.76 -2.15
N VAL A 286 -28.06 7.36 -3.34
CA VAL A 286 -27.39 8.65 -3.62
C VAL A 286 -27.94 9.75 -2.72
N GLN A 287 -29.27 9.82 -2.54
CA GLN A 287 -29.90 10.81 -1.67
C GLN A 287 -29.53 10.60 -0.21
N SER A 288 -29.47 9.35 0.27
CA SER A 288 -28.99 9.03 1.62
C SER A 288 -27.57 9.53 1.83
N LEU A 289 -26.66 9.26 0.90
CA LEU A 289 -25.25 9.66 1.00
C LEU A 289 -25.08 11.19 0.90
N VAL A 290 -25.88 11.87 0.07
CA VAL A 290 -25.85 13.34 -0.02
C VAL A 290 -26.41 13.97 1.27
N ASN A 291 -27.48 13.41 1.83
CA ASN A 291 -28.06 13.88 3.08
C ASN A 291 -27.09 13.72 4.26
N GLU A 292 -26.33 12.61 4.31
CA GLU A 292 -25.25 12.42 5.30
C GLU A 292 -24.19 13.53 5.23
N THR A 293 -23.92 14.05 4.02
CA THR A 293 -22.96 15.15 3.81
C THR A 293 -23.54 16.55 4.05
N GLN A 294 -24.86 16.69 4.29
CA GLN A 294 -25.58 17.96 4.46
C GLN A 294 -25.39 18.95 3.28
N ILE A 295 -25.19 18.43 2.06
CA ILE A 295 -24.94 19.27 0.87
C ILE A 295 -26.27 19.60 0.18
N SER A 296 -26.50 20.88 -0.09
CA SER A 296 -27.61 21.33 -0.93
C SER A 296 -27.39 20.94 -2.38
N LEU A 297 -28.37 20.26 -2.97
CA LEU A 297 -28.36 19.92 -4.38
C LEU A 297 -28.78 21.13 -5.23
N PRO A 298 -28.11 21.41 -6.36
CA PRO A 298 -28.57 22.40 -7.31
C PRO A 298 -29.93 22.01 -7.92
N HIS A 299 -30.66 23.01 -8.41
CA HIS A 299 -32.01 22.82 -8.96
C HIS A 299 -32.00 21.74 -10.07
N LEU A 300 -32.89 20.75 -9.92
CA LEU A 300 -33.01 19.63 -10.87
C LEU A 300 -33.37 20.18 -12.25
N SER A 301 -32.46 20.02 -13.20
CA SER A 301 -32.71 20.28 -14.62
C SER A 301 -33.39 19.05 -15.25
N SER A 302 -34.22 19.26 -16.27
CA SER A 302 -34.98 18.18 -16.93
C SER A 302 -34.06 17.06 -17.42
N GLY A 303 -34.28 15.84 -16.90
CA GLY A 303 -33.40 14.68 -17.16
C GLY A 303 -33.55 14.03 -18.53
N ASP A 304 -32.53 13.27 -18.92
CA ASP A 304 -32.45 12.47 -20.15
C ASP A 304 -33.62 11.47 -20.27
N GLN A 305 -34.23 11.38 -21.46
CA GLN A 305 -35.36 10.47 -21.72
C GLN A 305 -34.96 9.01 -22.01
N HIS A 306 -33.73 8.76 -22.48
CA HIS A 306 -33.23 7.40 -22.75
C HIS A 306 -32.04 7.07 -21.86
N ILE A 307 -32.27 6.21 -20.86
CA ILE A 307 -31.26 5.79 -19.88
C ILE A 307 -31.19 4.26 -19.85
N SER A 308 -29.97 3.73 -19.99
CA SER A 308 -29.66 2.30 -19.87
C SER A 308 -29.07 1.97 -18.50
N LEU A 309 -29.13 0.69 -18.10
CA LEU A 309 -28.47 0.20 -16.87
C LEU A 309 -26.96 0.52 -16.88
N GLU A 310 -26.31 0.45 -18.05
CA GLU A 310 -24.89 0.79 -18.20
C GLU A 310 -24.62 2.27 -17.88
N LYS A 311 -25.48 3.17 -18.35
CA LYS A 311 -25.36 4.61 -18.11
C LYS A 311 -25.58 4.95 -16.64
N ILE A 312 -26.57 4.33 -15.98
CA ILE A 312 -26.80 4.48 -14.53
C ILE A 312 -25.61 3.97 -13.73
N ASN A 313 -25.13 2.77 -14.05
CA ASN A 313 -23.97 2.19 -13.35
C ASN A 313 -22.72 3.08 -13.53
N LYS A 314 -22.51 3.67 -14.71
CA LYS A 314 -21.43 4.64 -14.95
C LYS A 314 -21.60 5.91 -14.10
N TYR A 315 -22.80 6.48 -14.04
CA TYR A 315 -23.07 7.66 -13.23
C TYR A 315 -22.90 7.39 -11.73
N TYR A 316 -23.37 6.25 -11.25
CA TYR A 316 -23.19 5.84 -9.85
C TYR A 316 -21.71 5.62 -9.51
N ASN A 317 -20.93 4.97 -10.38
CA ASN A 317 -19.50 4.79 -10.17
C ASN A 317 -18.74 6.12 -10.16
N GLY A 318 -19.14 7.07 -11.02
CA GLY A 318 -18.64 8.46 -11.00
C GLY A 318 -18.97 9.17 -9.69
N PHE A 319 -20.23 9.12 -9.26
CA PHE A 319 -20.68 9.65 -7.97
C PHE A 319 -19.88 9.05 -6.80
N LYS A 320 -19.78 7.72 -6.70
CA LYS A 320 -19.05 7.05 -5.63
C LYS A 320 -17.57 7.45 -5.59
N LYS A 321 -16.93 7.57 -6.75
CA LYS A 321 -15.55 8.02 -6.86
C LYS A 321 -15.37 9.41 -6.25
N GLU A 322 -16.18 10.37 -6.65
CA GLU A 322 -16.07 11.75 -6.16
C GLU A 322 -16.55 11.89 -4.70
N TYR A 323 -17.53 11.11 -4.26
CA TYR A 323 -17.94 11.02 -2.87
C TYR A 323 -16.78 10.63 -1.95
N TYR A 324 -16.02 9.59 -2.31
CA TYR A 324 -14.86 9.19 -1.51
C TYR A 324 -13.66 10.15 -1.66
N ASN A 325 -13.51 10.85 -2.80
CA ASN A 325 -12.54 11.94 -2.93
C ASN A 325 -12.87 13.08 -1.97
N TYR A 326 -14.13 13.51 -1.92
CA TYR A 326 -14.62 14.51 -0.99
C TYR A 326 -14.35 14.13 0.47
N LEU A 327 -14.75 12.92 0.89
CA LEU A 327 -14.49 12.45 2.27
C LEU A 327 -13.00 12.40 2.61
N TYR A 328 -12.14 12.10 1.64
CA TYR A 328 -10.70 12.08 1.85
C TYR A 328 -10.13 13.47 2.08
N TYR A 329 -10.50 14.43 1.24
CA TYR A 329 -10.04 15.80 1.39
C TYR A 329 -10.61 16.45 2.65
N GLN A 330 -11.86 16.16 3.01
CA GLN A 330 -12.43 16.57 4.28
C GLN A 330 -11.64 16.01 5.47
N ALA A 331 -11.39 14.70 5.51
CA ALA A 331 -10.60 14.09 6.58
C ALA A 331 -9.15 14.61 6.62
N LYS A 332 -8.58 14.97 5.46
CA LYS A 332 -7.25 15.59 5.36
C LYS A 332 -7.28 17.00 5.94
N SER A 333 -8.26 17.83 5.59
CA SER A 333 -8.46 19.16 6.15
C SER A 333 -8.67 19.11 7.67
N ASP A 334 -9.50 18.19 8.17
CA ASP A 334 -9.72 18.00 9.61
C ASP A 334 -8.42 17.64 10.34
N ARG A 335 -7.59 16.78 9.75
CA ARG A 335 -6.27 16.43 10.30
C ARG A 335 -5.34 17.65 10.32
N VAL A 336 -5.31 18.44 9.25
CA VAL A 336 -4.49 19.65 9.18
C VAL A 336 -4.95 20.69 10.20
N ILE A 337 -6.26 20.89 10.36
CA ILE A 337 -6.84 21.77 11.39
C ILE A 337 -6.47 21.28 12.79
N HIS A 338 -6.54 19.97 13.04
CA HIS A 338 -6.12 19.40 14.32
C HIS A 338 -4.63 19.61 14.59
N ASP A 339 -3.77 19.37 13.60
CA ASP A 339 -2.33 19.60 13.70
C ASP A 339 -2.03 21.10 13.96
N LEU A 340 -2.73 22.02 13.28
CA LEU A 340 -2.64 23.47 13.51
C LEU A 340 -3.10 23.87 14.92
N ALA A 341 -4.24 23.37 15.38
CA ALA A 341 -4.74 23.64 16.73
C ALA A 341 -3.77 23.12 17.80
N GLN A 342 -3.19 21.93 17.59
CA GLN A 342 -2.19 21.37 18.49
C GLN A 342 -0.87 22.18 18.47
N SER A 343 -0.47 22.75 17.34
CA SER A 343 0.73 23.61 17.26
C SER A 343 0.56 24.92 18.05
N GLN A 344 -0.66 25.48 18.08
CA GLN A 344 -0.98 26.70 18.82
C GLN A 344 -1.12 26.47 20.33
N VAL A 345 -1.53 25.28 20.74
CA VAL A 345 -1.72 24.91 22.15
C VAL A 345 -0.43 24.26 22.69
N LYS A 346 0.36 25.03 23.47
CA LYS A 346 1.64 24.61 24.09
C LYS A 346 1.59 23.40 25.06
N THR A 347 0.47 22.69 25.19
CA THR A 347 0.25 21.66 26.21
C THR A 347 0.16 20.24 25.64
N ILE A 348 1.21 19.79 24.95
CA ILE A 348 1.39 18.34 24.80
C ILE A 348 1.89 17.79 26.14
N SER A 349 1.11 16.88 26.75
CA SER A 349 1.57 16.13 27.92
C SER A 349 2.95 15.54 27.62
N ALA A 350 3.98 15.96 28.38
CA ALA A 350 5.38 15.65 28.12
C ALA A 350 5.63 14.14 27.94
N THR A 351 4.83 13.30 28.60
CA THR A 351 4.87 11.84 28.51
C THR A 351 4.48 11.32 27.11
N LYS A 352 3.42 11.84 26.49
CA LYS A 352 2.99 11.44 25.13
C LYS A 352 4.02 11.85 24.08
N SER A 353 4.61 13.04 24.23
CA SER A 353 5.68 13.51 23.36
C SER A 353 6.94 12.65 23.50
N ALA A 354 7.33 12.31 24.74
CA ALA A 354 8.48 11.46 25.01
C ALA A 354 8.32 10.04 24.45
N VAL A 355 7.14 9.42 24.60
CA VAL A 355 6.86 8.08 24.03
C VAL A 355 6.92 8.11 22.50
N ARG A 356 6.33 9.12 21.86
CA ARG A 356 6.39 9.28 20.40
C ARG A 356 7.82 9.47 19.92
N LEU A 357 8.60 10.30 20.62
CA LEU A 357 10.01 10.55 20.32
C LEU A 357 10.85 9.27 20.47
N ALA A 358 10.67 8.53 21.56
CA ALA A 358 11.39 7.27 21.80
C ALA A 358 11.08 6.23 20.72
N PHE A 359 9.80 6.08 20.35
CA PHE A 359 9.39 5.19 19.26
C PHE A 359 9.95 5.64 17.91
N GLY A 360 9.91 6.94 17.62
CA GLY A 360 10.50 7.52 16.41
C GLY A 360 12.02 7.30 16.33
N ALA A 361 12.73 7.44 17.45
CA ALA A 361 14.17 7.21 17.54
C ALA A 361 14.51 5.73 17.32
N GLY A 362 13.71 4.82 17.89
CA GLY A 362 13.84 3.38 17.63
C GLY A 362 13.63 3.03 16.16
N CYS A 363 12.59 3.60 15.51
CA CYS A 363 12.37 3.43 14.08
C CYS A 363 13.55 3.96 13.25
N LEU A 364 14.11 5.13 13.60
CA LEU A 364 15.26 5.72 12.91
C LEU A 364 16.50 4.83 13.02
N LEU A 365 16.80 4.31 14.21
CA LEU A 365 17.91 3.38 14.42
C LEU A 365 17.77 2.12 13.56
N LEU A 366 16.54 1.60 13.45
CA LEU A 366 16.24 0.44 12.62
C LEU A 366 16.32 0.79 11.11
N SER A 367 15.96 2.00 10.71
CA SER A 367 16.19 2.50 9.34
C SER A 367 17.68 2.52 9.00
N ILE A 368 18.49 3.10 9.88
CA ILE A 368 19.95 3.18 9.70
C ILE A 368 20.54 1.77 9.64
N LEU A 369 20.07 0.85 10.49
CA LEU A 369 20.52 -0.54 10.47
C LEU A 369 20.20 -1.22 9.14
N VAL A 370 18.98 -1.07 8.61
CA VAL A 370 18.58 -1.65 7.32
C VAL A 370 19.43 -1.08 6.18
N VAL A 371 19.60 0.24 6.13
CA VAL A 371 20.47 0.90 5.14
C VAL A 371 21.92 0.39 5.23
N PHE A 372 22.43 0.23 6.46
CA PHE A 372 23.77 -0.28 6.69
C PHE A 372 23.92 -1.73 6.21
N LEU A 373 22.94 -2.60 6.51
CA LEU A 373 22.96 -4.00 6.08
C LEU A 373 22.95 -4.12 4.55
N GLU A 374 22.11 -3.33 3.89
CA GLU A 374 21.99 -3.34 2.42
C GLU A 374 23.25 -2.79 1.72
N PHE A 375 23.94 -1.83 2.34
CA PHE A 375 25.17 -1.26 1.78
C PHE A 375 26.39 -2.16 1.99
N THR A 376 26.41 -2.93 3.09
CA THR A 376 27.59 -3.70 3.48
C THR A 376 27.60 -5.07 2.80
N PRO A 377 28.74 -5.54 2.26
CA PRO A 377 28.83 -6.90 1.73
C PRO A 377 28.43 -7.95 2.78
N SER A 378 27.76 -9.02 2.34
CA SER A 378 27.26 -10.10 3.19
C SER A 378 28.32 -10.67 4.15
N LYS A 379 29.59 -10.68 3.76
CA LYS A 379 30.70 -11.25 4.56
C LYS A 379 31.06 -10.53 5.86
N PHE A 380 30.60 -9.29 6.11
CA PHE A 380 31.07 -8.49 7.25
C PHE A 380 30.18 -8.60 8.50
N ALA A 381 29.00 -7.97 8.49
CA ALA A 381 28.11 -7.91 9.65
C ALA A 381 27.06 -9.04 9.67
N HIS A 382 26.82 -9.69 8.54
CA HIS A 382 25.66 -10.59 8.38
C HIS A 382 25.89 -11.96 9.00
N SER A 383 27.12 -12.48 9.03
CA SER A 383 27.40 -13.79 9.66
C SER A 383 27.01 -13.82 11.14
N LYS A 384 27.41 -12.79 11.92
CA LYS A 384 27.06 -12.73 13.36
C LYS A 384 25.56 -12.53 13.60
N LEU A 385 24.90 -11.81 12.69
CA LEU A 385 23.49 -11.45 12.80
C LEU A 385 22.55 -12.61 12.44
N PHE A 386 22.78 -13.23 11.29
CA PHE A 386 21.88 -14.21 10.67
C PHE A 386 22.31 -15.67 10.87
N GLN A 387 23.58 -15.96 11.20
CA GLN A 387 24.06 -17.34 11.38
C GLN A 387 24.16 -17.76 12.85
N GLY A 388 23.97 -16.85 13.81
CA GLY A 388 24.08 -17.24 15.22
C GLY A 388 22.79 -17.84 15.76
N THR A 389 22.92 -18.84 16.63
CA THR A 389 21.80 -19.66 17.14
C THR A 389 21.13 -19.13 18.40
N SER A 390 21.49 -17.90 18.81
CA SER A 390 20.94 -17.20 19.96
C SER A 390 19.52 -16.68 19.69
N TRP A 391 18.67 -16.69 20.73
CA TRP A 391 17.34 -16.05 20.68
C TRP A 391 17.40 -14.55 20.38
N LEU A 392 18.50 -13.87 20.69
CA LEU A 392 18.65 -12.44 20.37
C LEU A 392 18.76 -12.20 18.86
N ASN A 393 19.39 -13.12 18.12
CA ASN A 393 19.51 -13.04 16.67
C ASN A 393 18.13 -13.20 16.03
N PHE A 394 17.38 -14.22 16.47
CA PHE A 394 15.99 -14.41 16.05
C PHE A 394 15.11 -13.19 16.32
N LEU A 395 15.21 -12.57 17.51
CA LEU A 395 14.44 -11.36 17.82
C LEU A 395 14.83 -10.18 16.92
N LEU A 396 16.11 -10.05 16.60
CA LEU A 396 16.61 -9.00 15.73
C LEU A 396 16.17 -9.22 14.28
N GLU A 397 16.27 -10.45 13.75
CA GLU A 397 15.77 -10.84 12.43
C GLU A 397 14.27 -10.55 12.27
N ILE A 398 13.46 -10.95 13.25
CA ILE A 398 12.02 -10.61 13.30
C ILE A 398 11.84 -9.09 13.31
N SER A 399 12.60 -8.37 14.14
CA SER A 399 12.45 -6.91 14.26
C SER A 399 12.73 -6.20 12.94
N ILE A 400 13.78 -6.62 12.22
CA ILE A 400 14.11 -6.10 10.88
C ILE A 400 12.98 -6.38 9.90
N LEU A 401 12.51 -7.64 9.81
CA LEU A 401 11.52 -8.01 8.79
C LEU A 401 10.14 -7.40 9.08
N VAL A 402 9.72 -7.34 10.34
CA VAL A 402 8.50 -6.65 10.77
C VAL A 402 8.59 -5.16 10.41
N TYR A 403 9.74 -4.53 10.69
CA TYR A 403 9.95 -3.12 10.38
C TYR A 403 9.96 -2.85 8.88
N ASN A 404 10.64 -3.67 8.08
CA ASN A 404 10.65 -3.54 6.61
C ASN A 404 9.22 -3.65 6.03
N THR A 405 8.42 -4.60 6.52
CA THR A 405 7.01 -4.74 6.13
C THR A 405 6.20 -3.52 6.53
N PHE A 406 6.33 -3.06 7.78
CA PHE A 406 5.55 -1.93 8.28
C PHE A 406 5.95 -0.61 7.61
N ALA A 407 7.24 -0.37 7.37
CA ALA A 407 7.75 0.78 6.64
C ALA A 407 7.22 0.81 5.20
N SER A 408 7.25 -0.34 4.51
CA SER A 408 6.75 -0.47 3.13
C SER A 408 5.23 -0.24 3.05
N LEU A 409 4.46 -0.82 3.97
CA LEU A 409 3.00 -0.60 4.07
C LEU A 409 2.66 0.85 4.42
N TYR A 410 3.45 1.47 5.31
CA TYR A 410 3.27 2.87 5.68
C TYR A 410 3.52 3.80 4.50
N ALA A 411 4.63 3.62 3.77
CA ALA A 411 4.92 4.38 2.55
C ALA A 411 3.77 4.28 1.56
N MET A 412 3.32 3.05 1.29
CA MET A 412 2.21 2.77 0.39
C MET A 412 0.89 3.45 0.83
N SER A 413 0.60 3.51 2.13
CA SER A 413 -0.60 4.18 2.65
C SER A 413 -0.55 5.72 2.53
N CYS A 414 0.64 6.30 2.40
CA CYS A 414 0.83 7.74 2.27
C CYS A 414 0.75 8.23 0.82
N PHE A 415 1.02 7.37 -0.16
CA PHE A 415 0.98 7.75 -1.57
C PHE A 415 -0.46 7.79 -2.10
N LYS A 416 -0.89 8.98 -2.57
CA LYS A 416 -2.07 9.13 -3.41
C LYS A 416 -1.68 8.94 -4.87
N TRP A 417 -2.11 7.83 -5.49
CA TRP A 417 -1.96 7.63 -6.93
C TRP A 417 -3.31 7.80 -7.62
N GLN A 418 -3.47 8.89 -8.38
CA GLN A 418 -4.73 9.27 -9.04
C GLN A 418 -5.90 9.34 -8.04
N ASN A 419 -6.82 8.37 -8.07
CA ASN A 419 -8.01 8.27 -7.22
C ASN A 419 -7.92 7.12 -6.19
N LEU A 420 -6.73 6.52 -6.07
CA LEU A 420 -6.42 5.54 -5.05
C LEU A 420 -5.92 6.28 -3.81
N HIS A 421 -6.79 6.36 -2.82
CA HIS A 421 -6.51 6.93 -1.52
C HIS A 421 -7.20 6.14 -0.41
N LEU A 422 -6.57 6.16 0.75
CA LEU A 422 -7.08 5.53 1.97
C LEU A 422 -7.40 6.62 2.99
N ILE A 423 -8.50 6.42 3.69
CA ILE A 423 -8.95 7.27 4.78
C ILE A 423 -8.75 6.47 6.08
N PRO A 424 -7.85 6.90 6.98
CA PRO A 424 -7.48 6.15 8.18
C PRO A 424 -8.56 6.13 9.29
N ASN A 425 -9.79 6.57 8.98
CA ASN A 425 -10.94 6.66 9.90
C ASN A 425 -11.99 5.57 9.65
N GLY A 426 -11.68 4.53 8.86
CA GLY A 426 -12.62 3.45 8.54
C GLY A 426 -13.66 3.77 7.45
N HIS A 427 -13.61 4.97 6.87
CA HIS A 427 -14.50 5.44 5.79
C HIS A 427 -13.88 5.32 4.39
N SER A 428 -12.81 4.53 4.22
CA SER A 428 -12.20 4.35 2.90
C SER A 428 -13.18 3.70 1.92
N SER A 429 -13.02 4.02 0.64
CA SER A 429 -13.70 3.30 -0.43
C SER A 429 -13.35 1.81 -0.38
N PRO A 430 -14.34 0.88 -0.39
CA PRO A 430 -14.08 -0.56 -0.44
C PRO A 430 -13.22 -0.94 -1.66
N LYS A 431 -13.39 -0.23 -2.78
CA LYS A 431 -12.57 -0.41 -3.99
C LYS A 431 -11.12 -0.02 -3.76
N ASN A 432 -10.86 1.13 -3.12
CA ASN A 432 -9.51 1.59 -2.83
C ASN A 432 -8.82 0.69 -1.79
N ALA A 433 -9.56 0.18 -0.80
CA ALA A 433 -9.06 -0.80 0.16
C ALA A 433 -8.64 -2.12 -0.53
N LEU A 434 -9.39 -2.57 -1.54
CA LEU A 434 -9.03 -3.74 -2.34
C LEU A 434 -7.80 -3.49 -3.22
N TYR A 435 -7.67 -2.31 -3.83
CA TYR A 435 -6.45 -1.95 -4.55
C TYR A 435 -5.24 -1.89 -3.61
N TYR A 436 -5.38 -1.33 -2.42
CA TYR A 436 -4.32 -1.36 -1.40
C TYR A 436 -3.92 -2.80 -1.08
N SER A 437 -4.89 -3.69 -0.85
CA SER A 437 -4.62 -5.11 -0.59
C SER A 437 -3.95 -5.84 -1.78
N LEU A 438 -4.34 -5.48 -3.00
CA LEU A 438 -3.77 -6.03 -4.24
C LEU A 438 -2.30 -5.64 -4.42
N TYR A 439 -1.97 -4.40 -4.09
CA TYR A 439 -0.60 -3.91 -4.22
C TYR A 439 0.27 -4.29 -3.00
N SER A 440 -0.33 -4.48 -1.82
CA SER A 440 0.39 -4.98 -0.64
C SER A 440 0.72 -6.47 -0.74
N SER A 441 -0.16 -7.30 -1.34
CA SER A 441 0.12 -8.73 -1.58
C SER A 441 1.36 -8.93 -2.46
N ARG A 442 1.58 -8.03 -3.42
CA ARG A 442 2.74 -8.05 -4.31
C ARG A 442 4.07 -7.76 -3.60
N LEU A 443 4.05 -7.21 -2.38
CA LEU A 443 5.25 -6.95 -1.58
C LEU A 443 5.82 -8.22 -0.95
N LEU A 444 4.99 -9.23 -0.70
CA LEU A 444 5.30 -10.38 0.14
C LEU A 444 6.56 -11.12 -0.31
N LEU A 445 6.55 -11.64 -1.53
CA LEU A 445 7.67 -12.45 -2.03
C LEU A 445 8.95 -11.61 -2.21
N PRO A 446 8.92 -10.44 -2.88
CA PRO A 446 10.15 -9.68 -3.07
C PRO A 446 10.78 -9.19 -1.75
N LEU A 447 9.98 -8.95 -0.70
CA LEU A 447 10.49 -8.62 0.62
C LEU A 447 11.24 -9.80 1.25
N CYS A 448 10.69 -11.02 1.12
CA CYS A 448 11.39 -12.25 1.51
C CYS A 448 12.67 -12.45 0.69
N PHE A 449 12.63 -12.23 -0.64
CA PHE A 449 13.81 -12.32 -1.50
C PHE A 449 14.89 -11.32 -1.12
N ASN A 450 14.51 -10.08 -0.84
CA ASN A 450 15.42 -9.04 -0.38
C ASN A 450 16.06 -9.43 0.96
N PHE A 451 15.26 -9.92 1.91
CA PHE A 451 15.76 -10.42 3.20
C PHE A 451 16.71 -11.61 3.03
N MET A 452 16.39 -12.58 2.17
CA MET A 452 17.23 -13.74 1.89
C MET A 452 18.55 -13.37 1.19
N ALA A 453 18.59 -12.25 0.44
CA ALA A 453 19.82 -11.75 -0.16
C ALA A 453 20.81 -11.19 0.88
N LEU A 454 20.32 -10.75 2.05
CA LEU A 454 21.15 -10.32 3.17
C LEU A 454 21.83 -11.51 3.87
N ILE A 455 21.25 -12.71 3.80
CA ILE A 455 21.81 -13.91 4.43
C ILE A 455 23.01 -14.41 3.61
N SER A 456 24.12 -14.69 4.28
CA SER A 456 25.34 -15.19 3.62
C SER A 456 25.21 -16.65 3.22
N HIS A 457 25.30 -16.92 1.92
CA HIS A 457 25.18 -18.25 1.29
C HIS A 457 26.56 -18.87 0.99
N ASP A 458 27.47 -18.89 1.97
CA ASP A 458 28.76 -19.53 1.79
C ASP A 458 28.62 -21.07 1.74
N ALA A 459 29.58 -21.76 1.12
CA ALA A 459 29.59 -23.21 0.98
C ALA A 459 29.63 -23.87 2.38
N GLY A 460 28.47 -24.31 2.89
CA GLY A 460 28.28 -24.86 4.23
C GLY A 460 27.21 -24.16 5.08
N ALA A 461 26.61 -23.07 4.60
CA ALA A 461 25.50 -22.41 5.28
C ALA A 461 24.20 -23.27 5.23
N PRO A 462 23.38 -23.25 6.30
CA PRO A 462 22.12 -23.98 6.35
C PRO A 462 21.08 -23.42 5.37
N GLU A 463 20.63 -24.25 4.42
CA GLU A 463 19.49 -23.92 3.55
C GLU A 463 18.16 -24.05 4.33
N CYS A 464 17.41 -22.96 4.45
CA CYS A 464 16.06 -22.96 5.05
C CYS A 464 15.00 -23.54 4.10
N SER A 465 13.82 -23.89 4.59
CA SER A 465 12.76 -24.49 3.76
C SER A 465 12.26 -23.51 2.69
N PHE A 466 12.16 -22.21 2.99
CA PHE A 466 11.87 -21.16 2.00
C PHE A 466 12.89 -21.17 0.85
N GLU A 467 14.17 -21.32 1.19
CA GLU A 467 15.24 -21.30 0.20
C GLU A 467 15.13 -22.47 -0.78
N LYS A 468 14.90 -23.67 -0.26
CA LYS A 468 14.72 -24.90 -1.03
C LYS A 468 13.53 -24.84 -1.98
N VAL A 469 12.44 -24.19 -1.54
CA VAL A 469 11.16 -24.21 -2.27
C VAL A 469 11.04 -23.05 -3.27
N LEU A 470 11.48 -21.85 -2.92
CA LEU A 470 11.19 -20.63 -3.71
C LEU A 470 12.44 -19.88 -4.20
N TYR A 471 13.58 -20.04 -3.55
CA TYR A 471 14.76 -19.20 -3.80
C TYR A 471 15.77 -19.82 -4.76
N LYS A 472 16.05 -21.13 -4.60
CA LYS A 472 17.10 -21.85 -5.32
C LYS A 472 16.93 -21.75 -6.84
N ASP A 473 15.70 -21.95 -7.32
CA ASP A 473 15.37 -21.91 -8.75
C ASP A 473 15.54 -20.51 -9.36
N LEU A 474 15.35 -19.45 -8.58
CA LEU A 474 15.53 -18.06 -9.04
C LEU A 474 17.00 -17.68 -9.10
N LYS A 475 17.81 -18.07 -8.11
CA LYS A 475 19.25 -17.76 -8.06
C LYS A 475 20.05 -18.38 -9.19
N LEU A 476 19.58 -19.50 -9.76
CA LEU A 476 20.21 -20.14 -10.91
C LEU A 476 20.22 -19.25 -12.17
N ILE A 477 19.36 -18.21 -12.22
CA ILE A 477 19.28 -17.30 -13.35
C ILE A 477 20.32 -16.18 -13.17
N PRO A 478 21.33 -16.04 -14.05
CA PRO A 478 22.42 -15.07 -13.86
C PRO A 478 21.94 -13.62 -13.73
N LEU A 479 20.90 -13.24 -14.49
CA LEU A 479 20.35 -11.90 -14.44
C LEU A 479 19.66 -11.62 -13.09
N VAL A 480 18.98 -12.62 -12.50
CA VAL A 480 18.36 -12.49 -11.18
C VAL A 480 19.41 -12.28 -10.08
N ASP A 481 20.54 -12.98 -10.15
CA ASP A 481 21.66 -12.78 -9.18
C ASP A 481 22.22 -11.35 -9.26
N ILE A 482 22.39 -10.82 -10.47
CA ILE A 482 22.81 -9.43 -10.70
C ILE A 482 21.79 -8.45 -10.09
N LEU A 483 20.49 -8.66 -10.34
CA LEU A 483 19.44 -7.80 -9.82
C LEU A 483 19.42 -7.80 -8.29
N ASN A 484 19.51 -8.96 -7.65
CA ASN A 484 19.54 -9.09 -6.19
C ASN A 484 20.76 -8.40 -5.56
N ARG A 485 21.88 -8.36 -6.27
CA ARG A 485 23.12 -7.75 -5.77
C ARG A 485 23.13 -6.23 -5.86
N TYR A 486 22.55 -5.66 -6.93
CA TYR A 486 22.71 -4.23 -7.23
C TYR A 486 21.43 -3.40 -7.02
N LEU A 487 20.23 -3.95 -7.21
CA LEU A 487 19.00 -3.17 -7.06
C LEU A 487 18.80 -2.62 -5.64
N PRO A 488 19.03 -3.37 -4.54
CA PRO A 488 18.82 -2.85 -3.20
C PRO A 488 19.66 -1.61 -2.91
N VAL A 489 20.98 -1.70 -3.19
CA VAL A 489 21.92 -0.57 -3.06
C VAL A 489 21.50 0.61 -3.94
N PHE A 490 21.12 0.35 -5.20
CA PHE A 490 20.69 1.39 -6.12
C PHE A 490 19.47 2.16 -5.58
N PHE A 491 18.40 1.47 -5.16
CA PHE A 491 17.18 2.14 -4.71
C PHE A 491 17.33 2.82 -3.34
N ILE A 492 18.10 2.22 -2.43
CA ILE A 492 18.40 2.85 -1.13
C ILE A 492 19.17 4.15 -1.29
N ILE A 493 19.95 4.33 -2.37
CA ILE A 493 20.61 5.61 -2.64
C ILE A 493 19.69 6.51 -3.49
N ALA A 494 19.14 6.00 -4.58
CA ALA A 494 18.39 6.78 -5.56
C ALA A 494 17.10 7.39 -4.97
N VAL A 495 16.39 6.67 -4.10
CA VAL A 495 15.11 7.13 -3.56
C VAL A 495 15.27 8.26 -2.54
N PRO A 496 16.14 8.16 -1.51
CA PRO A 496 16.41 9.30 -0.64
C PRO A 496 16.99 10.48 -1.40
N VAL A 497 17.93 10.26 -2.32
CA VAL A 497 18.47 11.35 -3.16
C VAL A 497 17.36 12.02 -3.95
N GLY A 498 16.46 11.24 -4.57
CA GLY A 498 15.30 11.77 -5.28
C GLY A 498 14.33 12.55 -4.38
N TYR A 499 14.14 12.09 -3.14
CA TYR A 499 13.30 12.75 -2.14
C TYR A 499 13.92 14.03 -1.58
N PHE A 500 15.21 14.01 -1.21
CA PHE A 500 15.93 15.16 -0.65
C PHE A 500 16.22 16.24 -1.69
N LEU A 501 16.54 15.85 -2.93
CA LEU A 501 16.75 16.80 -4.02
C LEU A 501 15.44 17.33 -4.60
N ASP A 502 14.31 16.85 -4.09
CA ASP A 502 12.96 17.12 -4.59
C ASP A 502 12.95 17.01 -6.12
N LEU A 503 13.54 15.92 -6.62
CA LEU A 503 13.98 15.78 -8.00
C LEU A 503 12.81 15.92 -8.96
N LYS A 504 11.62 15.48 -8.54
CA LYS A 504 10.36 15.72 -9.25
C LYS A 504 10.14 17.21 -9.50
N ASN A 505 10.21 18.03 -8.46
CA ASN A 505 9.93 19.46 -8.54
C ASN A 505 11.04 20.17 -9.32
N ARG A 506 12.31 19.84 -9.10
CA ARG A 506 13.43 20.48 -9.83
C ARG A 506 13.55 20.07 -11.29
N VAL A 507 13.31 18.81 -11.64
CA VAL A 507 13.32 18.36 -13.04
C VAL A 507 12.12 18.92 -13.77
N LEU A 508 10.93 18.90 -13.15
CA LEU A 508 9.74 19.51 -13.72
C LEU A 508 9.95 21.01 -13.95
N VAL A 509 10.46 21.74 -12.95
CA VAL A 509 10.80 23.17 -13.07
C VAL A 509 11.87 23.44 -14.12
N ARG A 510 12.87 22.56 -14.28
CA ARG A 510 13.90 22.71 -15.34
C ARG A 510 13.38 22.41 -16.74
N VAL A 511 12.44 21.47 -16.89
CA VAL A 511 11.94 21.00 -18.19
C VAL A 511 10.76 21.85 -18.67
N LEU A 512 9.85 22.24 -17.77
CA LEU A 512 8.68 23.05 -18.10
C LEU A 512 8.87 24.55 -17.81
N GLY A 513 9.82 24.95 -16.97
CA GLY A 513 9.92 26.32 -16.46
C GLY A 513 9.03 26.55 -15.23
N LYS A 514 9.43 27.47 -14.34
CA LYS A 514 8.74 27.72 -13.05
C LYS A 514 7.27 28.13 -13.23
N GLU A 515 7.00 29.02 -14.19
CA GLU A 515 5.67 29.59 -14.43
C GLU A 515 4.69 28.54 -15.01
N TYR A 516 5.12 27.76 -16.00
CA TYR A 516 4.29 26.68 -16.57
C TYR A 516 4.07 25.50 -15.62
N CYS A 517 5.06 25.15 -14.78
CA CYS A 517 4.85 24.14 -13.75
C CYS A 517 3.79 24.57 -12.75
N TYR A 518 3.82 25.86 -12.40
CA TYR A 518 2.89 26.43 -11.46
C TYR A 518 1.47 26.54 -12.03
N GLU A 519 1.33 26.95 -13.28
CA GLU A 519 0.04 26.99 -13.98
C GLU A 519 -0.56 25.58 -14.18
N LEU A 520 0.29 24.56 -14.38
CA LEU A 520 -0.15 23.18 -14.63
C LEU A 520 -0.40 22.36 -13.33
N PHE A 521 0.25 22.69 -12.22
CA PHE A 521 0.24 21.88 -10.99
C PHE A 521 -0.05 22.65 -9.69
N GLY A 522 -0.21 23.98 -9.75
CA GLY A 522 -0.42 24.89 -8.62
C GLY A 522 0.83 25.11 -7.74
N ILE A 523 0.63 25.70 -6.54
CA ILE A 523 1.68 25.88 -5.52
C ILE A 523 2.30 24.53 -5.16
N PHE A 524 3.58 24.36 -5.51
CA PHE A 524 4.44 23.33 -4.94
C PHE A 524 4.84 23.77 -3.53
N THR A 525 4.76 22.84 -2.57
CA THR A 525 4.93 23.06 -1.14
C THR A 525 6.37 23.37 -0.70
N ASP A 526 7.08 24.27 -1.37
CA ASP A 526 8.35 24.79 -0.86
C ASP A 526 8.36 26.33 -0.89
N PRO A 527 8.62 26.96 0.26
CA PRO A 527 8.73 28.40 0.35
C PRO A 527 9.96 28.86 -0.44
N ALA A 528 9.85 30.01 -1.11
CA ALA A 528 11.04 30.79 -1.41
C ALA A 528 11.80 31.00 -0.08
N PRO A 529 13.11 30.76 -0.01
CA PRO A 529 13.87 30.97 1.21
C PRO A 529 13.69 32.42 1.64
N GLN A 530 13.16 32.63 2.85
CA GLN A 530 13.09 33.94 3.48
C GLN A 530 14.52 34.48 3.56
N SER A 531 14.82 35.50 2.78
CA SER A 531 15.92 36.41 3.11
C SER A 531 15.52 37.12 4.38
N ASP A 532 16.27 36.90 5.46
CA ASP A 532 16.09 37.53 6.77
C ASP A 532 15.78 39.02 6.62
N ALA A 533 14.52 39.39 6.90
CA ALA A 533 14.06 40.77 6.95
C ALA A 533 14.48 41.42 8.29
N SER A 534 15.78 41.41 8.56
CA SER A 534 16.40 42.13 9.67
C SER A 534 17.41 43.16 9.17
N ALA A 535 17.02 43.95 8.17
CA ALA A 535 17.70 45.21 7.86
C ALA A 535 16.75 46.20 7.18
N GLU A 536 16.63 47.36 7.83
CA GLU A 536 16.24 48.66 7.26
C GLU A 536 14.74 48.97 7.06
N SER A 537 14.20 49.51 8.15
CA SER A 537 13.09 50.47 8.19
C SER A 537 13.42 51.75 7.40
N SER A 538 13.35 51.72 6.07
CA SER A 538 13.20 52.93 5.24
C SER A 538 13.18 52.58 3.75
N ARG A 539 12.01 52.14 3.22
CA ARG A 539 11.66 52.17 1.77
C ARG A 539 10.24 51.64 1.52
N GLU A 540 9.23 52.27 2.12
CA GLU A 540 7.82 51.89 1.94
C GLU A 540 7.18 52.30 0.59
N VAL A 541 7.93 52.81 -0.40
CA VAL A 541 7.32 53.36 -1.63
C VAL A 541 7.85 52.73 -2.95
N SER A 542 8.66 51.67 -2.91
CA SER A 542 9.19 51.08 -4.17
C SER A 542 9.21 49.55 -4.27
N GLN A 543 8.58 48.82 -3.34
CA GLN A 543 8.44 47.35 -3.44
C GLN A 543 7.15 46.87 -4.13
N ALA A 544 6.29 47.78 -4.60
CA ALA A 544 5.02 47.41 -5.23
C ALA A 544 5.14 46.94 -6.69
N ILE A 545 6.31 47.09 -7.34
CA ILE A 545 6.46 46.90 -8.79
C ILE A 545 7.05 45.52 -9.17
N ASP A 546 7.52 44.73 -8.20
CA ASP A 546 8.20 43.44 -8.50
C ASP A 546 7.76 42.31 -7.56
N ARG A 547 6.48 42.29 -7.15
CA ARG A 547 5.89 41.07 -6.59
C ARG A 547 5.59 40.13 -7.74
N SER A 548 6.27 38.99 -7.77
CA SER A 548 5.97 37.97 -8.77
C SER A 548 4.56 37.44 -8.52
N ARG A 549 3.80 37.11 -9.58
CA ARG A 549 2.44 36.50 -9.46
C ARG A 549 2.41 35.30 -8.51
N LEU A 550 3.53 34.57 -8.41
CA LEU A 550 3.74 33.44 -7.52
C LEU A 550 3.67 33.83 -6.03
N ASP A 551 4.22 35.00 -5.67
CA ASP A 551 4.21 35.49 -4.30
C ASP A 551 2.80 35.94 -3.88
N GLU A 552 2.04 36.53 -4.82
CA GLU A 552 0.65 36.92 -4.60
C GLU A 552 -0.27 35.72 -4.36
N ASP A 553 -0.16 34.68 -5.19
CA ASP A 553 -0.95 33.47 -5.04
C ASP A 553 -0.55 32.68 -3.77
N TYR A 554 0.74 32.67 -3.41
CA TYR A 554 1.19 32.09 -2.15
C TYR A 554 0.57 32.82 -0.96
N GLU A 555 0.59 34.15 -0.97
CA GLU A 555 -0.01 34.99 0.07
C GLU A 555 -1.53 34.76 0.13
N TYR A 556 -2.20 34.62 -1.02
CA TYR A 556 -3.61 34.29 -1.11
C TYR A 556 -3.95 32.94 -0.47
N SER A 557 -3.25 31.86 -0.85
CA SER A 557 -3.47 30.53 -0.24
C SER A 557 -3.16 30.50 1.25
N LEU A 558 -2.18 31.29 1.71
CA LEU A 558 -1.89 31.43 3.12
C LEU A 558 -3.02 32.13 3.88
N GLN A 559 -3.54 33.23 3.34
CA GLN A 559 -4.65 33.98 3.94
C GLN A 559 -5.94 33.15 3.96
N ASP A 560 -6.27 32.48 2.85
CA ASP A 560 -7.41 31.57 2.78
C ASP A 560 -7.31 30.43 3.80
N GLY A 561 -6.13 29.79 3.89
CA GLY A 561 -5.86 28.77 4.91
C GLY A 561 -6.08 29.26 6.34
N ARG A 562 -5.64 30.48 6.66
CA ARG A 562 -5.87 31.11 7.98
C ARG A 562 -7.36 31.36 8.22
N TYR A 563 -8.08 31.87 7.23
CA TYR A 563 -9.51 32.11 7.31
C TYR A 563 -10.31 30.81 7.55
N LEU A 564 -9.98 29.75 6.81
CA LEU A 564 -10.59 28.42 6.96
C LEU A 564 -10.37 27.87 8.37
N PHE A 565 -9.14 27.99 8.88
CA PHE A 565 -8.81 27.59 10.25
C PHE A 565 -9.57 28.41 11.29
N GLN A 566 -9.65 29.74 11.13
CA GLN A 566 -10.40 30.61 12.02
C GLN A 566 -11.90 30.27 12.02
N ARG A 567 -12.48 29.98 10.86
CA ARG A 567 -13.89 29.55 10.72
C ARG A 567 -14.15 28.21 11.42
N ALA A 568 -13.22 27.26 11.28
CA ALA A 568 -13.33 25.95 11.91
C ALA A 568 -13.26 26.05 13.45
N THR A 569 -12.34 26.87 13.97
CA THR A 569 -12.15 27.09 15.40
C THR A 569 -13.26 27.94 16.02
N SER A 570 -13.76 28.98 15.33
CA SER A 570 -14.87 29.80 15.82
C SER A 570 -16.18 29.02 15.94
N ASN A 571 -16.46 28.12 14.98
CA ASN A 571 -17.62 27.22 15.04
C ASN A 571 -17.53 26.23 16.22
N TYR A 572 -16.32 25.91 16.70
CA TYR A 572 -16.12 25.05 17.87
C TYR A 572 -16.48 25.79 19.17
N ASN A 573 -16.00 27.03 19.33
CA ASN A 573 -16.29 27.86 20.51
C ASN A 573 -17.79 28.17 20.65
N LEU A 574 -18.49 28.46 19.54
CA LEU A 574 -19.94 28.66 19.55
C LEU A 574 -20.73 27.42 19.99
N ARG A 575 -20.19 26.21 19.73
CA ARG A 575 -20.82 24.95 20.12
C ARG A 575 -20.61 24.64 21.61
N GLU A 576 -19.47 25.00 22.20
CA GLU A 576 -19.27 24.93 23.66
C GLU A 576 -20.16 25.94 24.39
N ASP A 577 -20.24 27.19 23.92
CA ASP A 577 -21.11 28.21 24.52
C ASP A 577 -22.59 27.82 24.47
N SER A 578 -23.04 27.13 23.41
CA SER A 578 -24.42 26.63 23.30
C SER A 578 -24.73 25.51 24.32
N VAL A 579 -23.76 24.64 24.60
CA VAL A 579 -23.89 23.55 25.59
C VAL A 579 -23.86 24.12 27.01
N ASP A 580 -23.10 25.18 27.24
CA ASP A 580 -23.02 25.87 28.53
C ASP A 580 -24.24 26.77 28.79
N ASN A 581 -24.84 27.35 27.74
CA ASN A 581 -26.12 28.08 27.85
C ASN A 581 -27.30 27.12 28.12
N ASP A 582 -27.34 25.94 27.51
CA ASP A 582 -28.35 24.92 27.83
C ASP A 582 -28.20 24.42 29.28
N ARG A 583 -26.97 24.39 29.83
CA ARG A 583 -26.76 24.10 31.26
C ARG A 583 -27.21 25.23 32.19
N ARG A 584 -27.16 26.49 31.74
CA ARG A 584 -27.64 27.65 32.52
C ARG A 584 -29.15 27.87 32.42
N ALA A 585 -29.81 27.32 31.39
CA ALA A 585 -31.26 27.39 31.24
C ALA A 585 -32.03 26.42 32.18
N TYR A 586 -31.32 25.54 32.90
CA TYR A 586 -31.88 24.60 33.89
C TYR A 586 -31.36 24.84 35.32
N VAL A 587 -30.98 26.07 35.66
CA VAL A 587 -30.71 26.48 37.06
C VAL A 587 -31.72 27.52 37.51
#